data_AF-A0A0U5H9E5-F1
#
_entry.id   AF-A0A0U5H9E5-F1
#
_cell.length_a   1.000
_cell.length_b   1.000
_cell.length_c   1.000
_cell.angle_alpha   90.00
_cell.angle_beta   90.00
_cell.angle_gamma   90.00
#
_symmetry.space_group_name_H-M   'P 1'
#
loop_
_entity.id
_entity.type
_entity.pdbx_description
1 polymer ?
#
loop_
_entity_poly.entity_id
_entity_poly.type
_entity_poly.pdbx_seq_one_letter_code
_entity_poly.pdbx_strand_id
1 'polypeptide(L)'
;MTHILAVSDWRSQPIDDLYTILETVEPTPDLLLYAGDDLSRFKNADTDTDHLAELARLTKHQQSLYVRGNDDFPPSTGPQFDAEFTTDLHRTPYIYEDLVFIGQEGSTQGPGLITYTEDDVQRHLSEHRTACEDRTPILITHTPPFGILDIGKRFGQQHIGSKAVRSFIDDIQPPATVCGHCHQFGGRSETLEYGTVINIASHDGVDDPGRYALITIDASNESIEYEFYDTRHLLGSRLTDLVQVGRNRVEQFSELGITSPDEITEERRAELEALPGASSWHVDRWIAHRQAFENDEVVILNESAFDDLQDTEPLLLDIETDLQQDRIWLVGTYSYQNYAYRQFFEPDDESALLQELSEYLDDHGSEPIIYYGGNYFDEQCLSRRFDEHGITEGLDHLERTHDLGITAQQELFGPFNRHKLDVVASALGFEYQDPTVDGFVVGSKYTRYLLDGEEPDWDLLKQYNYDDVTALKTIVDHIRS
;
A
#
# COMPACT_ATOMS: atom_id res chain seq x y z
N MET A 1 8.57 -27.23 8.34
CA MET A 1 8.18 -25.91 7.82
C MET A 1 6.93 -25.53 8.58
N THR A 2 6.90 -24.30 9.06
CA THR A 2 5.77 -23.75 9.80
C THR A 2 5.11 -22.68 8.96
N HIS A 3 3.82 -22.82 8.70
CA HIS A 3 3.02 -21.90 7.89
C HIS A 3 2.15 -21.06 8.80
N ILE A 4 2.18 -19.75 8.62
CA ILE A 4 1.53 -18.80 9.50
C ILE A 4 0.70 -17.85 8.65
N LEU A 5 -0.54 -17.61 9.06
CA LEU A 5 -1.34 -16.51 8.53
C LEU A 5 -1.23 -15.33 9.50
N ALA A 6 -0.72 -14.19 9.04
CA ALA A 6 -0.54 -13.00 9.86
C ALA A 6 -1.42 -11.84 9.38
N VAL A 7 -2.10 -11.18 10.31
CA VAL A 7 -2.95 -10.00 10.09
C VAL A 7 -2.73 -8.96 11.18
N SER A 8 -3.06 -7.70 10.90
CA SER A 8 -3.05 -6.62 11.87
C SER A 8 -4.05 -5.54 11.46
N ASP A 9 -4.51 -4.77 12.45
CA ASP A 9 -5.34 -3.60 12.22
C ASP A 9 -6.56 -3.96 11.36
N TRP A 10 -7.23 -5.08 11.68
CA TRP A 10 -8.44 -5.49 10.97
C TRP A 10 -9.61 -4.66 11.48
N ARG A 11 -9.68 -3.39 11.05
CA ARG A 11 -10.50 -2.34 11.67
C ARG A 11 -11.87 -2.16 11.00
N SER A 12 -11.89 -1.99 9.68
CA SER A 12 -13.12 -1.79 8.90
C SER A 12 -13.52 -3.04 8.11
N GLN A 13 -12.58 -3.97 7.93
CA GLN A 13 -12.73 -5.13 7.05
C GLN A 13 -13.69 -6.18 7.61
N PRO A 14 -14.45 -6.91 6.76
CA PRO A 14 -15.30 -8.01 7.21
C PRO A 14 -14.49 -9.10 7.90
N ILE A 15 -14.95 -9.59 9.05
CA ILE A 15 -14.29 -10.74 9.72
C ILE A 15 -14.49 -12.02 8.90
N ASP A 16 -15.63 -12.15 8.21
CA ASP A 16 -15.96 -13.29 7.33
C ASP A 16 -14.93 -13.51 6.20
N ASP A 17 -14.23 -12.45 5.78
CA ASP A 17 -13.13 -12.56 4.83
C ASP A 17 -11.98 -13.42 5.42
N LEU A 18 -11.68 -13.32 6.73
CA LEU A 18 -10.67 -14.16 7.39
C LEU A 18 -11.08 -15.64 7.47
N TYR A 19 -12.37 -15.90 7.71
CA TYR A 19 -12.90 -17.27 7.65
C TYR A 19 -12.71 -17.85 6.25
N THR A 20 -13.12 -17.11 5.24
CA THR A 20 -12.97 -17.51 3.84
C THR A 20 -11.52 -17.79 3.49
N ILE A 21 -10.59 -16.93 3.91
CA ILE A 21 -9.15 -17.13 3.68
C ILE A 21 -8.67 -18.41 4.36
N LEU A 22 -8.93 -18.60 5.67
CA LEU A 22 -8.45 -19.79 6.39
C LEU A 22 -9.08 -21.10 5.89
N GLU A 23 -10.31 -21.06 5.37
CA GLU A 23 -10.98 -22.22 4.78
C GLU A 23 -10.44 -22.61 3.39
N THR A 24 -9.81 -21.68 2.67
CA THR A 24 -9.41 -21.86 1.27
C THR A 24 -7.91 -21.83 1.02
N VAL A 25 -7.13 -21.24 1.92
CA VAL A 25 -5.68 -21.11 1.76
C VAL A 25 -4.98 -22.45 1.90
N GLU A 26 -4.05 -22.71 0.98
CA GLU A 26 -3.25 -23.93 0.94
C GLU A 26 -1.75 -23.58 0.87
N PRO A 27 -0.89 -24.22 1.68
CA PRO A 27 -1.23 -25.20 2.71
C PRO A 27 -2.00 -24.56 3.88
N THR A 28 -2.89 -25.32 4.53
CA THR A 28 -3.57 -24.85 5.75
C THR A 28 -2.53 -24.33 6.77
N PRO A 29 -2.71 -23.12 7.33
CA PRO A 29 -1.76 -22.55 8.27
C PRO A 29 -1.69 -23.35 9.57
N ASP A 30 -0.51 -23.41 10.16
CA ASP A 30 -0.29 -23.98 11.48
C ASP A 30 -0.88 -23.08 12.58
N LEU A 31 -0.73 -21.76 12.43
CA LEU A 31 -1.13 -20.75 13.40
C LEU A 31 -1.72 -19.51 12.71
N LEU A 32 -2.62 -18.81 13.42
CA LEU A 32 -3.04 -17.44 13.12
C LEU A 32 -2.26 -16.46 14.00
N LEU A 33 -1.69 -15.40 13.43
CA LEU A 33 -1.08 -14.29 14.16
C LEU A 33 -1.91 -13.02 13.97
N TYR A 34 -2.22 -12.33 15.08
CA TYR A 34 -2.92 -11.05 15.08
C TYR A 34 -2.06 -9.98 15.76
N ALA A 35 -1.48 -9.05 14.99
CA ALA A 35 -0.53 -8.04 15.47
C ALA A 35 -1.18 -6.73 15.98
N GLY A 36 -2.43 -6.80 16.44
CA GLY A 36 -3.06 -5.79 17.28
C GLY A 36 -4.08 -4.88 16.57
N ASP A 37 -4.77 -4.12 17.42
CA ASP A 37 -5.89 -3.19 17.18
C ASP A 37 -7.22 -3.82 16.76
N ASP A 38 -8.32 -3.26 17.29
CA ASP A 38 -9.71 -3.62 16.98
C ASP A 38 -10.16 -5.04 17.42
N LEU A 39 -9.51 -5.61 18.44
CA LEU A 39 -9.86 -6.90 19.03
C LEU A 39 -11.29 -6.94 19.62
N SER A 40 -11.87 -5.79 19.98
CA SER A 40 -13.28 -5.74 20.44
C SER A 40 -14.28 -6.20 19.37
N ARG A 41 -13.92 -6.13 18.08
CA ARG A 41 -14.76 -6.64 16.99
C ARG A 41 -14.78 -8.17 16.94
N PHE A 42 -13.68 -8.80 17.38
CA PHE A 42 -13.53 -10.26 17.39
C PHE A 42 -14.24 -10.93 18.56
N LYS A 43 -14.68 -10.15 19.56
CA LYS A 43 -15.53 -10.63 20.64
C LYS A 43 -16.32 -9.47 21.24
N ASN A 44 -17.55 -9.30 20.78
CA ASN A 44 -18.44 -8.29 21.33
C ASN A 44 -19.05 -8.78 22.66
N ALA A 45 -19.20 -7.89 23.64
CA ALA A 45 -19.81 -8.20 24.93
C ALA A 45 -21.27 -8.68 24.81
N ASP A 46 -21.95 -8.31 23.72
CA ASP A 46 -23.36 -8.67 23.47
C ASP A 46 -23.54 -10.01 22.72
N THR A 47 -22.45 -10.63 22.26
CA THR A 47 -22.47 -11.91 21.52
C THR A 47 -21.60 -12.94 22.22
N ASP A 48 -22.04 -14.20 22.28
CA ASP A 48 -21.20 -15.29 22.80
C ASP A 48 -20.09 -15.72 21.81
N THR A 49 -20.05 -15.13 20.61
CA THR A 49 -19.08 -15.45 19.56
C THR A 49 -17.70 -14.92 19.90
N ASP A 50 -16.72 -15.83 19.86
CA ASP A 50 -15.30 -15.55 19.99
C ASP A 50 -14.64 -15.86 18.64
N HIS A 51 -14.57 -14.86 17.76
CA HIS A 51 -14.09 -15.03 16.39
C HIS A 51 -12.62 -15.47 16.36
N LEU A 52 -11.76 -15.01 17.28
CA LEU A 52 -10.38 -15.47 17.33
C LEU A 52 -10.28 -16.96 17.64
N ALA A 53 -11.09 -17.47 18.59
CA ALA A 53 -11.13 -18.90 18.89
C ALA A 53 -11.75 -19.73 17.76
N GLU A 54 -12.75 -19.20 17.05
CA GLU A 54 -13.33 -19.87 15.89
C GLU A 54 -12.37 -19.92 14.69
N LEU A 55 -11.71 -18.81 14.37
CA LEU A 55 -10.66 -18.75 13.34
C LEU A 55 -9.49 -19.67 13.70
N ALA A 56 -9.09 -19.69 14.98
CA ALA A 56 -8.06 -20.60 15.46
C ALA A 56 -8.38 -22.06 15.08
N ARG A 57 -9.63 -22.52 15.25
CA ARG A 57 -10.04 -23.91 14.92
C ARG A 57 -9.88 -24.30 13.45
N LEU A 58 -9.75 -23.32 12.55
CA LEU A 58 -9.47 -23.57 11.12
C LEU A 58 -7.97 -23.80 10.84
N THR A 59 -7.09 -23.44 11.77
CA THR A 59 -5.65 -23.71 11.68
C THR A 59 -5.34 -25.15 12.11
N LYS A 60 -4.21 -25.71 11.66
CA LYS A 60 -3.80 -27.09 12.01
C LYS A 60 -3.60 -27.29 13.51
N HIS A 61 -3.05 -26.30 14.21
CA HIS A 61 -2.79 -26.39 15.66
C HIS A 61 -3.91 -25.81 16.51
N GLN A 62 -4.99 -25.33 15.89
CA GLN A 62 -6.13 -24.76 16.60
C GLN A 62 -5.71 -23.62 17.53
N GLN A 63 -4.81 -22.75 17.05
CA GLN A 63 -4.26 -21.64 17.84
C GLN A 63 -4.22 -20.33 17.07
N SER A 64 -4.69 -19.28 17.75
CA SER A 64 -4.47 -17.89 17.38
C SER A 64 -3.61 -17.21 18.42
N LEU A 65 -2.52 -16.59 18.00
CA LEU A 65 -1.62 -15.84 18.86
C LEU A 65 -1.81 -14.36 18.57
N TYR A 66 -1.96 -13.54 19.61
CA TYR A 66 -2.22 -12.13 19.42
C TYR A 66 -1.45 -11.25 20.39
N VAL A 67 -1.24 -10.01 19.99
CA VAL A 67 -0.96 -8.88 20.89
C VAL A 67 -2.09 -7.87 20.76
N ARG A 68 -2.29 -7.03 21.77
CA ARG A 68 -3.19 -5.89 21.68
C ARG A 68 -2.50 -4.72 20.97
N GLY A 69 -3.27 -3.92 20.27
CA GLY A 69 -2.79 -2.64 19.75
C GLY A 69 -3.01 -1.49 20.73
N ASN A 70 -2.61 -0.28 20.35
CA ASN A 70 -2.75 0.88 21.23
C ASN A 70 -4.22 1.32 21.40
N ASP A 71 -5.09 1.04 20.43
CA ASP A 71 -6.52 1.42 20.48
C ASP A 71 -7.39 0.35 21.16
N ASP A 72 -6.85 -0.84 21.41
CA ASP A 72 -7.54 -1.89 22.14
C ASP A 72 -7.78 -1.52 23.61
N PHE A 73 -8.87 -2.03 24.17
CA PHE A 73 -9.08 -1.95 25.61
C PHE A 73 -8.04 -2.78 26.36
N PRO A 74 -7.49 -2.28 27.49
CA PRO A 74 -6.54 -3.03 28.30
C PRO A 74 -7.18 -4.31 28.85
N PRO A 75 -6.38 -5.34 29.20
CA PRO A 75 -6.89 -6.65 29.65
C PRO A 75 -7.93 -6.59 30.80
N SER A 76 -7.95 -5.54 31.61
CA SER A 76 -8.91 -5.36 32.70
C SER A 76 -10.32 -4.98 32.24
N THR A 77 -10.47 -4.45 31.03
CA THR A 77 -11.74 -3.91 30.50
C THR A 77 -12.07 -4.38 29.09
N GLY A 78 -11.10 -4.95 28.38
CA GLY A 78 -11.26 -5.47 27.02
C GLY A 78 -11.79 -6.91 26.96
N PRO A 79 -12.02 -7.40 25.73
CA PRO A 79 -12.47 -8.77 25.50
C PRO A 79 -11.48 -9.78 26.09
N GLN A 80 -12.04 -10.81 26.71
CA GLN A 80 -11.30 -11.99 27.18
C GLN A 80 -11.57 -13.13 26.21
N PHE A 81 -10.53 -13.63 25.55
CA PHE A 81 -10.66 -14.70 24.57
C PHE A 81 -10.53 -16.07 25.23
N ASP A 82 -11.04 -17.11 24.56
CA ASP A 82 -10.91 -18.49 25.02
C ASP A 82 -9.45 -18.93 25.04
N ALA A 83 -8.88 -19.07 26.24
CA ALA A 83 -7.48 -19.43 26.45
C ALA A 83 -7.13 -20.86 26.00
N GLU A 84 -8.11 -21.70 25.65
CA GLU A 84 -7.85 -22.99 25.01
C GLU A 84 -7.36 -22.82 23.57
N PHE A 85 -7.87 -21.82 22.84
CA PHE A 85 -7.62 -21.61 21.40
C PHE A 85 -6.84 -20.34 21.09
N THR A 86 -6.66 -19.47 22.08
CA THR A 86 -6.04 -18.15 21.90
C THR A 86 -4.96 -17.88 22.93
N THR A 87 -3.85 -17.28 22.51
CA THR A 87 -2.74 -16.91 23.38
C THR A 87 -2.42 -15.41 23.26
N ASP A 88 -2.47 -14.71 24.40
CA ASP A 88 -1.99 -13.35 24.55
C ASP A 88 -0.46 -13.35 24.69
N LEU A 89 0.24 -13.05 23.60
CA LEU A 89 1.70 -13.09 23.52
C LEU A 89 2.39 -12.01 24.36
N HIS A 90 1.68 -10.93 24.71
CA HIS A 90 2.23 -9.94 25.63
C HIS A 90 2.31 -10.53 27.03
N ARG A 91 1.41 -11.43 27.43
CA ARG A 91 1.42 -12.01 28.77
C ARG A 91 2.28 -13.26 28.89
N THR A 92 2.29 -14.10 27.87
CA THR A 92 2.98 -15.41 27.93
C THR A 92 3.57 -15.76 26.56
N PRO A 93 4.88 -16.05 26.47
CA PRO A 93 5.46 -16.61 25.26
C PRO A 93 4.78 -17.92 24.86
N TYR A 94 4.54 -18.10 23.56
CA TYR A 94 3.97 -19.33 23.03
C TYR A 94 5.06 -20.19 22.40
N ILE A 95 5.12 -21.48 22.77
CA ILE A 95 6.12 -22.41 22.24
C ILE A 95 5.45 -23.31 21.22
N TYR A 96 6.06 -23.40 20.04
CA TYR A 96 5.62 -24.28 18.98
C TYR A 96 6.84 -24.94 18.33
N GLU A 97 6.98 -26.24 18.56
CA GLU A 97 8.19 -26.98 18.17
C GLU A 97 9.46 -26.30 18.72
N ASP A 98 10.41 -25.96 17.85
CA ASP A 98 11.65 -25.25 18.19
C ASP A 98 11.52 -23.72 18.09
N LEU A 99 10.31 -23.20 17.80
CA LEU A 99 10.00 -21.78 17.77
C LEU A 99 9.47 -21.28 19.12
N VAL A 100 9.74 -20.01 19.42
CA VAL A 100 9.10 -19.28 20.52
C VAL A 100 8.57 -17.93 20.03
N PHE A 101 7.28 -17.70 20.25
CA PHE A 101 6.59 -16.48 19.89
C PHE A 101 6.56 -15.54 21.09
N ILE A 102 7.01 -14.30 20.91
CA ILE A 102 7.08 -13.29 21.96
C ILE A 102 6.30 -12.05 21.52
N GLY A 103 5.49 -11.51 22.44
CA GLY A 103 4.60 -10.38 22.16
C GLY A 103 4.99 -9.09 22.87
N GLN A 104 4.89 -7.96 22.16
CA GLN A 104 4.79 -6.62 22.74
C GLN A 104 3.52 -5.93 22.25
N GLU A 105 2.59 -5.63 23.16
CA GLU A 105 1.35 -4.92 22.85
C GLU A 105 1.51 -3.37 22.92
N GLY A 106 0.51 -2.65 22.43
CA GLY A 106 0.38 -1.20 22.58
C GLY A 106 1.43 -0.40 21.82
N SER A 107 1.61 0.87 22.22
CA SER A 107 2.60 1.78 21.65
C SER A 107 3.45 2.53 22.68
N THR A 108 4.58 3.07 22.22
CA THR A 108 5.47 3.90 23.06
C THR A 108 5.20 5.41 22.93
N GLN A 109 4.38 5.79 21.96
CA GLN A 109 4.00 7.17 21.71
C GLN A 109 2.66 7.26 20.97
N GLY A 110 2.15 8.50 20.84
CA GLY A 110 0.87 8.77 20.18
C GLY A 110 -0.35 8.51 21.08
N PRO A 111 -1.56 8.69 20.53
CA PRO A 111 -2.80 8.39 21.24
C PRO A 111 -3.03 6.87 21.37
N GLY A 112 -3.71 6.46 22.43
CA GLY A 112 -4.09 5.06 22.65
C GLY A 112 -4.55 4.82 24.09
N LEU A 113 -5.26 3.71 24.31
CA LEU A 113 -5.63 3.21 25.63
C LEU A 113 -4.49 2.39 26.28
N ILE A 114 -3.67 1.73 25.46
CA ILE A 114 -2.53 0.92 25.91
C ILE A 114 -1.23 1.59 25.44
N THR A 115 -0.55 2.24 26.38
CA THR A 115 0.71 2.95 26.14
C THR A 115 1.76 2.59 27.18
N TYR A 116 3.01 2.47 26.74
CA TYR A 116 4.15 2.09 27.56
C TYR A 116 5.30 3.08 27.39
N THR A 117 6.17 3.20 28.38
CA THR A 117 7.46 3.87 28.16
C THR A 117 8.43 2.90 27.46
N GLU A 118 9.44 3.42 26.77
CA GLU A 118 10.50 2.57 26.20
C GLU A 118 11.18 1.69 27.28
N ASP A 119 11.32 2.20 28.52
CA ASP A 119 11.86 1.42 29.64
C ASP A 119 10.93 0.27 30.06
N ASP A 120 9.61 0.47 29.98
CA ASP A 120 8.63 -0.60 30.24
C ASP A 120 8.71 -1.69 29.18
N VAL A 121 8.77 -1.30 27.90
CA VAL A 121 8.93 -2.24 26.78
C VAL A 121 10.25 -2.99 26.88
N GLN A 122 11.36 -2.30 27.16
CA GLN A 122 12.67 -2.92 27.31
C GLN A 122 12.67 -3.95 28.44
N ARG A 123 12.09 -3.60 29.59
CA ARG A 123 11.98 -4.50 30.74
C ARG A 123 11.12 -5.72 30.41
N HIS A 124 9.96 -5.51 29.80
CA HIS A 124 9.05 -6.57 29.37
C HIS A 124 9.74 -7.58 28.44
N LEU A 125 10.35 -7.10 27.36
CA LEU A 125 11.03 -7.95 26.38
C LEU A 125 12.24 -8.67 26.99
N SER A 126 12.97 -8.01 27.89
CA SER A 126 14.10 -8.63 28.60
C SER A 126 13.65 -9.77 29.51
N GLU A 127 12.47 -9.68 30.13
CA GLU A 127 11.88 -10.77 30.93
C GLU A 127 11.48 -11.97 30.05
N HIS A 128 10.99 -11.71 28.84
CA HIS A 128 10.63 -12.77 27.89
C HIS A 128 11.85 -13.39 27.17
N ARG A 129 13.00 -12.71 27.15
CA ARG A 129 14.25 -13.18 26.52
C ARG A 129 14.68 -14.58 26.99
N THR A 130 14.44 -14.93 28.24
CA THR A 130 14.80 -16.26 28.77
C THR A 130 14.05 -17.40 28.07
N ALA A 131 12.91 -17.12 27.43
CA ALA A 131 12.19 -18.11 26.65
C ALA A 131 12.90 -18.45 25.31
N CYS A 132 13.82 -17.60 24.85
CA CYS A 132 14.59 -17.75 23.61
C CYS A 132 15.82 -18.67 23.75
N GLU A 133 16.26 -19.03 24.96
CA GLU A 133 17.62 -19.58 25.16
C GLU A 133 17.94 -20.83 24.33
N ASP A 134 16.95 -21.69 24.07
CA ASP A 134 17.11 -22.93 23.30
C ASP A 134 16.16 -22.99 22.07
N ARG A 135 15.59 -21.84 21.65
CA ARG A 135 14.55 -21.78 20.62
C ARG A 135 14.71 -20.58 19.71
N THR A 136 14.27 -20.72 18.47
CA THR A 136 14.28 -19.61 17.52
C THR A 136 13.16 -18.62 17.85
N PRO A 137 13.46 -17.32 18.08
CA PRO A 137 12.45 -16.34 18.44
C PRO A 137 11.70 -15.81 17.22
N ILE A 138 10.37 -15.75 17.31
CA ILE A 138 9.51 -15.01 16.39
C ILE A 138 8.86 -13.87 17.18
N LEU A 139 9.10 -12.64 16.74
CA LEU A 139 8.63 -11.46 17.46
C LEU A 139 7.34 -10.94 16.86
N ILE A 140 6.34 -10.68 17.71
CA ILE A 140 5.09 -10.03 17.33
C ILE A 140 4.98 -8.76 18.15
N THR A 141 4.98 -7.61 17.50
CA THR A 141 4.81 -6.32 18.17
C THR A 141 3.69 -5.57 17.51
N HIS A 142 2.84 -4.87 18.25
CA HIS A 142 1.92 -3.98 17.57
C HIS A 142 2.69 -2.80 16.94
N THR A 143 3.55 -2.15 17.74
CA THR A 143 4.40 -1.05 17.27
C THR A 143 5.61 -1.57 16.49
N PRO A 144 5.91 -1.03 15.28
CA PRO A 144 7.11 -1.36 14.52
C PRO A 144 8.41 -1.05 15.28
N PRO A 145 9.54 -1.69 14.92
CA PRO A 145 10.84 -1.27 15.42
C PRO A 145 11.21 0.13 14.92
N PHE A 146 11.82 0.93 15.80
CA PHE A 146 12.30 2.26 15.42
C PHE A 146 13.25 2.20 14.21
N GLY A 147 12.98 3.08 13.24
CA GLY A 147 13.74 3.19 12.00
C GLY A 147 13.45 2.10 10.97
N ILE A 148 12.45 1.23 11.16
CA ILE A 148 12.10 0.15 10.22
C ILE A 148 10.57 0.13 10.04
N LEU A 149 10.10 0.49 8.84
CA LEU A 149 8.67 0.51 8.48
C LEU A 149 7.80 1.30 9.46
N ASP A 150 8.33 2.41 10.00
CA ASP A 150 7.80 3.08 11.17
C ASP A 150 7.57 4.58 10.98
N ILE A 151 7.53 5.08 9.75
CA ILE A 151 7.31 6.52 9.52
C ILE A 151 5.82 6.82 9.40
N GLY A 152 5.26 7.47 10.41
CA GLY A 152 3.86 7.92 10.42
C GLY A 152 3.70 9.35 9.92
N LYS A 153 2.55 9.67 9.31
CA LYS A 153 2.21 11.03 8.85
C LYS A 153 1.12 11.75 9.62
N ARG A 154 0.35 11.05 10.48
CA ARG A 154 -0.88 11.56 11.14
C ARG A 154 -0.64 12.80 12.03
N PHE A 155 0.58 12.94 12.57
CA PHE A 155 0.95 14.03 13.49
C PHE A 155 2.25 14.74 13.07
N GLY A 156 2.50 14.84 11.77
CA GLY A 156 3.82 15.20 11.25
C GLY A 156 4.63 13.95 10.90
N GLN A 157 5.51 14.07 9.90
CA GLN A 157 6.42 13.00 9.49
C GLN A 157 7.41 12.72 10.60
N GLN A 158 7.34 11.52 11.16
CA GLN A 158 8.28 11.11 12.22
C GLN A 158 8.29 9.59 12.35
N HIS A 159 9.37 9.09 12.94
CA HIS A 159 9.42 7.73 13.46
C HIS A 159 8.38 7.55 14.58
N ILE A 160 7.55 6.52 14.41
CA ILE A 160 6.56 6.06 15.38
C ILE A 160 6.85 4.68 15.95
N GLY A 161 7.99 4.09 15.58
CA GLY A 161 8.44 2.81 16.10
C GLY A 161 9.07 2.89 17.49
N SER A 162 9.19 1.74 18.14
CA SER A 162 9.80 1.61 19.46
C SER A 162 11.29 1.34 19.37
N LYS A 163 12.07 2.11 20.13
CA LYS A 163 13.53 1.94 20.26
C LYS A 163 13.89 0.68 21.05
N ALA A 164 13.11 0.36 22.08
CA ALA A 164 13.28 -0.87 22.86
C ALA A 164 12.98 -2.11 22.01
N VAL A 165 11.93 -2.08 21.18
CA VAL A 165 11.68 -3.16 20.20
C VAL A 165 12.86 -3.30 19.25
N ARG A 166 13.33 -2.19 18.65
CA ARG A 166 14.51 -2.22 17.78
C ARG A 166 15.74 -2.81 18.47
N SER A 167 16.06 -2.34 19.68
CA SER A 167 17.19 -2.85 20.45
C SER A 167 17.07 -4.33 20.80
N PHE A 168 15.85 -4.83 21.03
CA PHE A 168 15.61 -6.24 21.32
C PHE A 168 15.82 -7.10 20.07
N ILE A 169 15.32 -6.66 18.92
CA ILE A 169 15.54 -7.33 17.63
C ILE A 169 17.05 -7.39 17.32
N ASP A 170 17.78 -6.29 17.51
CA ASP A 170 19.23 -6.26 17.24
C ASP A 170 20.02 -7.19 18.20
N ASP A 171 19.51 -7.49 19.40
CA ASP A 171 20.13 -8.40 20.37
C ASP A 171 19.81 -9.88 20.10
N ILE A 172 18.54 -10.21 19.81
CA ILE A 172 18.13 -11.61 19.64
C ILE A 172 18.13 -12.08 18.19
N GLN A 173 18.17 -11.14 17.24
CA GLN A 173 18.22 -11.39 15.80
C GLN A 173 17.15 -12.38 15.32
N PRO A 174 15.84 -12.07 15.50
CA PRO A 174 14.78 -12.99 15.13
C PRO A 174 14.68 -13.10 13.60
N PRO A 175 14.50 -14.30 13.03
CA PRO A 175 14.31 -14.47 11.58
C PRO A 175 13.05 -13.77 11.07
N ALA A 176 12.03 -13.59 11.93
CA ALA A 176 10.82 -12.84 11.61
C ALA A 176 10.37 -11.94 12.76
N THR A 177 10.02 -10.70 12.43
CA THR A 177 9.23 -9.80 13.27
C THR A 177 7.98 -9.39 12.51
N VAL A 178 6.80 -9.59 13.08
CA VAL A 178 5.51 -9.15 12.50
C VAL A 178 4.95 -8.00 13.32
N CYS A 179 4.60 -6.90 12.65
CA CYS A 179 4.02 -5.73 13.28
C CYS A 179 2.83 -5.11 12.54
N GLY A 180 2.20 -4.13 13.18
CA GLY A 180 1.08 -3.35 12.69
C GLY A 180 1.31 -1.85 12.86
N HIS A 181 0.27 -1.13 13.31
CA HIS A 181 0.28 0.27 13.78
C HIS A 181 0.61 1.34 12.72
N CYS A 182 1.71 1.19 11.98
CA CYS A 182 2.08 2.10 10.90
C CYS A 182 1.41 1.67 9.59
N HIS A 183 0.11 1.93 9.47
CA HIS A 183 -0.74 1.57 8.31
C HIS A 183 -0.12 1.93 6.96
N GLN A 184 0.62 3.04 6.91
CA GLN A 184 1.29 3.52 5.70
C GLN A 184 2.33 2.51 5.14
N PHE A 185 2.95 1.72 6.02
CA PHE A 185 3.86 0.64 5.64
C PHE A 185 3.21 -0.75 5.67
N GLY A 186 1.88 -0.84 5.87
CA GLY A 186 1.18 -2.10 5.87
C GLY A 186 1.29 -2.86 4.54
N GLY A 187 1.51 -4.16 4.61
CA GLY A 187 1.81 -5.01 3.44
C GLY A 187 3.22 -4.81 2.89
N ARG A 188 4.16 -4.32 3.69
CA ARG A 188 5.58 -4.16 3.33
C ARG A 188 6.49 -4.89 4.29
N SER A 189 7.72 -5.11 3.82
CA SER A 189 8.76 -5.82 4.55
C SER A 189 10.11 -5.12 4.39
N GLU A 190 10.99 -5.26 5.39
CA GLU A 190 12.40 -4.87 5.31
C GLU A 190 13.26 -6.07 5.71
N THR A 191 14.06 -6.57 4.78
CA THR A 191 15.00 -7.67 5.03
C THR A 191 16.30 -7.12 5.58
N LEU A 192 16.72 -7.66 6.71
CA LEU A 192 17.95 -7.36 7.42
C LEU A 192 18.92 -8.54 7.27
N GLU A 193 20.17 -8.38 7.73
CA GLU A 193 21.19 -9.45 7.67
C GLU A 193 20.74 -10.74 8.37
N TYR A 194 19.91 -10.62 9.40
CA TYR A 194 19.54 -11.73 10.29
C TYR A 194 18.07 -12.17 10.20
N GLY A 195 17.23 -11.45 9.46
CA GLY A 195 15.79 -11.72 9.45
C GLY A 195 15.00 -10.62 8.77
N THR A 196 13.67 -10.75 8.78
CA THR A 196 12.78 -9.81 8.10
C THR A 196 11.78 -9.20 9.08
N VAL A 197 11.59 -7.88 8.98
CA VAL A 197 10.48 -7.18 9.63
C VAL A 197 9.35 -7.03 8.62
N ILE A 198 8.14 -7.45 9.00
CA ILE A 198 6.94 -7.40 8.19
C ILE A 198 5.92 -6.52 8.91
N ASN A 199 5.50 -5.43 8.28
CA ASN A 199 4.37 -4.64 8.75
C ASN A 199 3.12 -5.06 7.94
N ILE A 200 2.10 -5.56 8.62
CA ILE A 200 0.87 -6.10 7.99
C ILE A 200 -0.40 -5.34 8.40
N ALA A 201 -0.26 -4.08 8.79
CA ALA A 201 -1.40 -3.21 9.10
C ALA A 201 -2.36 -3.04 7.89
N SER A 202 -3.65 -3.34 8.08
CA SER A 202 -4.69 -2.96 7.12
C SER A 202 -5.07 -1.49 7.31
N HIS A 203 -5.47 -0.78 6.25
CA HIS A 203 -5.96 0.60 6.40
C HIS A 203 -7.36 0.64 7.06
N ASP A 204 -7.71 1.80 7.61
CA ASP A 204 -8.95 2.03 8.36
C ASP A 204 -10.05 2.70 7.54
N GLY A 205 -9.83 2.92 6.24
CA GLY A 205 -10.83 3.48 5.35
C GLY A 205 -12.03 2.55 5.13
N VAL A 206 -13.14 3.16 4.72
CA VAL A 206 -14.34 2.41 4.31
C VAL A 206 -14.01 1.65 3.03
N ASP A 207 -14.33 0.37 2.99
CA ASP A 207 -14.06 -0.57 1.89
C ASP A 207 -12.57 -0.83 1.58
N ASP A 208 -11.64 -0.33 2.40
CA ASP A 208 -10.22 -0.68 2.26
C ASP A 208 -10.02 -2.19 2.44
N PRO A 209 -9.28 -2.86 1.53
CA PRO A 209 -9.11 -4.29 1.62
C PRO A 209 -8.25 -4.67 2.81
N GLY A 210 -8.57 -5.82 3.41
CA GLY A 210 -7.77 -6.37 4.50
C GLY A 210 -6.47 -6.93 3.98
N ARG A 211 -5.38 -6.65 4.67
CA ARG A 211 -4.06 -7.17 4.32
C ARG A 211 -3.73 -8.36 5.21
N TYR A 212 -3.13 -9.38 4.62
CA TYR A 212 -2.58 -10.51 5.34
C TYR A 212 -1.30 -11.01 4.68
N ALA A 213 -0.47 -11.66 5.47
CA ALA A 213 0.75 -12.31 5.01
C ALA A 213 0.66 -13.81 5.26
N LEU A 214 1.09 -14.60 4.28
CA LEU A 214 1.39 -16.01 4.49
C LEU A 214 2.89 -16.12 4.70
N ILE A 215 3.29 -16.52 5.90
CA ILE A 215 4.70 -16.62 6.31
C ILE A 215 5.03 -18.10 6.46
N THR A 216 6.06 -18.54 5.75
CA THR A 216 6.61 -19.90 5.88
C THR A 216 7.99 -19.81 6.52
N ILE A 217 8.13 -20.42 7.69
CA ILE A 217 9.43 -20.61 8.35
C ILE A 217 9.97 -21.96 7.93
N ASP A 218 11.20 -21.97 7.42
CA ASP A 218 11.83 -23.19 6.91
C ASP A 218 12.16 -24.18 8.04
N ALA A 219 12.59 -25.38 7.68
CA ALA A 219 12.87 -26.42 8.69
C ALA A 219 14.12 -26.14 9.55
N SER A 220 15.02 -25.25 9.11
CA SER A 220 16.15 -24.80 9.93
C SER A 220 15.76 -23.71 10.92
N ASN A 221 14.60 -23.08 10.73
CA ASN A 221 14.15 -21.90 11.46
C ASN A 221 15.08 -20.68 11.28
N GLU A 222 15.92 -20.65 10.24
CA GLU A 222 16.84 -19.55 9.97
C GLU A 222 16.36 -18.64 8.84
N SER A 223 15.50 -19.16 7.94
CA SER A 223 14.98 -18.39 6.80
C SER A 223 13.46 -18.38 6.80
N ILE A 224 12.91 -17.25 6.36
CA ILE A 224 11.48 -17.13 6.11
C ILE A 224 11.21 -16.80 4.65
N GLU A 225 10.13 -17.36 4.14
CA GLU A 225 9.48 -16.93 2.92
C GLU A 225 8.16 -16.27 3.30
N TYR A 226 7.75 -15.24 2.59
CA TYR A 226 6.47 -14.59 2.84
C TYR A 226 5.86 -14.06 1.55
N GLU A 227 4.54 -14.06 1.54
CA GLU A 227 3.73 -13.53 0.45
C GLU A 227 2.65 -12.61 1.02
N PHE A 228 2.49 -11.43 0.41
CA PHE A 228 1.48 -10.47 0.78
C PHE A 228 0.24 -10.62 -0.08
N TYR A 229 -0.90 -10.53 0.58
CA TYR A 229 -2.20 -10.58 -0.05
C TYR A 229 -3.11 -9.52 0.54
N ASP A 230 -4.15 -9.18 -0.21
CA ASP A 230 -5.26 -8.40 0.28
C ASP A 230 -6.60 -9.01 -0.10
N THR A 231 -7.69 -8.67 0.58
CA THR A 231 -8.99 -9.31 0.40
C THR A 231 -9.68 -9.05 -0.94
N ARG A 232 -9.11 -8.25 -1.85
CA ARG A 232 -9.72 -8.04 -3.18
C ARG A 232 -9.84 -9.33 -3.97
N HIS A 233 -8.91 -10.27 -3.79
CA HIS A 233 -8.94 -11.56 -4.47
C HIS A 233 -10.15 -12.42 -4.06
N LEU A 234 -10.72 -12.21 -2.86
CA LEU A 234 -11.88 -12.97 -2.37
C LEU A 234 -13.16 -12.69 -3.17
N LEU A 235 -13.19 -11.59 -3.92
CA LEU A 235 -14.29 -11.29 -4.82
C LEU A 235 -14.35 -12.28 -5.99
N GLY A 236 -13.32 -13.12 -6.19
CA GLY A 236 -13.32 -14.32 -7.04
C GLY A 236 -13.63 -14.07 -8.52
N SER A 237 -13.84 -12.81 -8.90
CA SER A 237 -14.33 -12.42 -10.21
C SER A 237 -13.36 -11.41 -10.82
N ARG A 238 -13.07 -11.66 -12.10
CA ARG A 238 -12.39 -10.70 -12.97
C ARG A 238 -13.20 -9.41 -13.20
N LEU A 239 -14.40 -9.31 -12.61
CA LEU A 239 -15.20 -8.09 -12.64
C LEU A 239 -14.44 -6.91 -12.01
N THR A 240 -13.61 -7.15 -11.00
CA THR A 240 -12.78 -6.09 -10.38
C THR A 240 -11.62 -5.59 -11.23
N ASP A 241 -11.34 -6.25 -12.36
CA ASP A 241 -10.43 -5.77 -13.39
C ASP A 241 -11.09 -4.68 -14.25
N LEU A 242 -12.42 -4.63 -14.29
CA LEU A 242 -13.15 -3.61 -15.03
C LEU A 242 -13.09 -2.26 -14.31
N VAL A 243 -13.16 -1.21 -15.12
CA VAL A 243 -13.05 0.17 -14.64
C VAL A 243 -14.21 0.54 -13.72
N GLN A 244 -13.92 1.17 -12.58
CA GLN A 244 -14.93 1.54 -11.57
C GLN A 244 -15.77 0.37 -11.04
N VAL A 245 -15.20 -0.84 -10.96
CA VAL A 245 -15.84 -2.00 -10.36
C VAL A 245 -15.10 -2.40 -9.08
N GLY A 246 -15.59 -1.91 -7.94
CA GLY A 246 -15.17 -2.32 -6.60
C GLY A 246 -16.11 -3.38 -5.99
N ARG A 247 -15.85 -3.78 -4.72
CA ARG A 247 -16.64 -4.78 -3.97
C ARG A 247 -18.15 -4.56 -4.07
N ASN A 248 -18.61 -3.36 -3.72
CA ASN A 248 -20.04 -3.01 -3.77
C ASN A 248 -20.65 -3.21 -5.15
N ARG A 249 -19.89 -2.96 -6.22
CA ARG A 249 -20.36 -3.17 -7.60
C ARG A 249 -20.36 -4.65 -7.98
N VAL A 250 -19.39 -5.44 -7.52
CA VAL A 250 -19.39 -6.91 -7.68
C VAL A 250 -20.59 -7.55 -6.97
N GLU A 251 -20.95 -7.08 -5.78
CA GLU A 251 -22.13 -7.55 -5.05
C GLU A 251 -23.42 -7.22 -5.82
N GLN A 252 -23.55 -5.98 -6.32
CA GLN A 252 -24.66 -5.56 -7.19
C GLN A 252 -24.75 -6.39 -8.48
N PHE A 253 -23.61 -6.70 -9.10
CA PHE A 253 -23.54 -7.59 -10.26
C PHE A 253 -24.02 -9.00 -9.89
N SER A 254 -23.60 -9.52 -8.74
CA SER A 254 -24.02 -10.84 -8.25
C SER A 254 -25.54 -10.93 -8.01
N GLU A 255 -26.18 -9.85 -7.54
CA GLU A 255 -27.64 -9.77 -7.40
C GLU A 255 -28.39 -9.86 -8.74
N LEU A 256 -27.75 -9.41 -9.83
CA LEU A 256 -28.21 -9.59 -11.21
C LEU A 256 -27.79 -10.94 -11.81
N GLY A 257 -27.11 -11.80 -11.07
CA GLY A 257 -26.54 -13.06 -11.56
C GLY A 257 -25.35 -12.87 -12.50
N ILE A 258 -24.69 -11.71 -12.49
CA ILE A 258 -23.43 -11.47 -13.19
C ILE A 258 -22.29 -11.91 -12.28
N THR A 259 -21.49 -12.84 -12.75
CA THR A 259 -20.34 -13.43 -12.03
C THR A 259 -19.04 -13.38 -12.83
N SER A 260 -19.12 -13.11 -14.13
CA SER A 260 -17.96 -12.97 -15.03
C SER A 260 -18.04 -11.67 -15.86
N PRO A 261 -16.90 -11.04 -16.23
CA PRO A 261 -16.87 -9.95 -17.20
C PRO A 261 -17.58 -10.28 -18.52
N ASP A 262 -17.56 -11.54 -18.96
CA ASP A 262 -18.20 -11.98 -20.21
C ASP A 262 -19.72 -11.73 -20.24
N GLU A 263 -20.33 -11.61 -19.06
CA GLU A 263 -21.75 -11.34 -18.91
C GLU A 263 -22.07 -9.84 -18.95
N ILE A 264 -21.06 -8.96 -19.04
CA ILE A 264 -21.24 -7.54 -19.25
C ILE A 264 -21.38 -7.26 -20.75
N THR A 265 -22.63 -7.33 -21.24
CA THR A 265 -22.94 -7.22 -22.67
C THR A 265 -23.98 -6.15 -22.99
N GLU A 266 -24.05 -5.79 -24.27
CA GLU A 266 -25.03 -4.82 -24.79
C GLU A 266 -26.47 -5.29 -24.56
N GLU A 267 -26.73 -6.60 -24.64
CA GLU A 267 -28.06 -7.17 -24.38
C GLU A 267 -28.55 -6.91 -22.95
N ARG A 268 -27.61 -6.77 -22.00
CA ARG A 268 -27.90 -6.51 -20.58
C ARG A 268 -27.82 -5.03 -20.21
N ARG A 269 -27.60 -4.12 -21.18
CA ARG A 269 -27.45 -2.67 -20.93
C ARG A 269 -28.52 -2.11 -20.01
N ALA A 270 -29.79 -2.43 -20.26
CA ALA A 270 -30.90 -1.90 -19.46
C ALA A 270 -30.84 -2.34 -17.98
N GLU A 271 -30.34 -3.56 -17.70
CA GLU A 271 -30.14 -4.05 -16.33
C GLU A 271 -28.93 -3.36 -15.68
N LEU A 272 -27.83 -3.21 -16.43
CA LEU A 272 -26.60 -2.59 -15.98
C LEU A 272 -26.79 -1.09 -15.68
N GLU A 273 -27.53 -0.36 -16.53
CA GLU A 273 -27.86 1.06 -16.33
C GLU A 273 -28.84 1.28 -15.16
N ALA A 274 -29.59 0.25 -14.76
CA ALA A 274 -30.49 0.33 -13.62
C ALA A 274 -29.77 0.17 -12.28
N LEU A 275 -28.49 -0.21 -12.27
CA LEU A 275 -27.70 -0.33 -11.05
C LEU A 275 -27.51 1.02 -10.36
N PRO A 276 -27.47 1.06 -9.02
CA PRO A 276 -27.23 2.29 -8.28
C PRO A 276 -25.93 3.00 -8.72
N GLY A 277 -26.07 4.25 -9.18
CA GLY A 277 -24.96 5.07 -9.64
C GLY A 277 -24.39 4.70 -11.02
N ALA A 278 -25.00 3.74 -11.73
CA ALA A 278 -24.61 3.43 -13.10
C ALA A 278 -25.35 4.31 -14.12
N SER A 279 -24.79 4.40 -15.33
CA SER A 279 -25.35 5.13 -16.47
C SER A 279 -24.78 4.55 -17.76
N SER A 280 -25.28 4.98 -18.93
CA SER A 280 -24.75 4.53 -20.23
C SER A 280 -23.24 4.73 -20.34
N TRP A 281 -22.74 5.84 -19.79
CA TRP A 281 -21.31 6.14 -19.71
C TRP A 281 -20.50 5.01 -19.05
N HIS A 282 -21.01 4.43 -17.96
CA HIS A 282 -20.36 3.33 -17.26
C HIS A 282 -20.44 2.04 -18.06
N VAL A 283 -21.61 1.74 -18.62
CA VAL A 283 -21.84 0.50 -19.38
C VAL A 283 -20.98 0.47 -20.64
N ASP A 284 -20.85 1.58 -21.35
CA ASP A 284 -19.98 1.71 -22.53
C ASP A 284 -18.53 1.34 -22.18
N ARG A 285 -18.05 1.82 -21.03
CA ARG A 285 -16.68 1.57 -20.56
C ARG A 285 -16.46 0.15 -20.08
N TRP A 286 -17.42 -0.46 -19.37
CA TRP A 286 -17.27 -1.86 -18.98
C TRP A 286 -17.27 -2.78 -20.20
N ILE A 287 -18.14 -2.53 -21.18
CA ILE A 287 -18.18 -3.29 -22.41
C ILE A 287 -16.86 -3.12 -23.18
N ALA A 288 -16.38 -1.88 -23.33
CA ALA A 288 -15.13 -1.59 -24.04
C ALA A 288 -13.91 -2.22 -23.34
N HIS A 289 -13.82 -2.09 -22.02
CA HIS A 289 -12.72 -2.66 -21.25
C HIS A 289 -12.74 -4.19 -21.31
N ARG A 290 -13.91 -4.82 -21.20
CA ARG A 290 -14.09 -6.26 -21.43
C ARG A 290 -13.61 -6.67 -22.82
N GLN A 291 -14.00 -5.94 -23.87
CA GLN A 291 -13.56 -6.21 -25.25
C GLN A 291 -12.05 -6.06 -25.42
N ALA A 292 -11.45 -5.06 -24.80
CA ALA A 292 -10.01 -4.85 -24.81
C ALA A 292 -9.25 -6.05 -24.20
N PHE A 293 -9.75 -6.61 -23.08
CA PHE A 293 -9.21 -7.86 -22.52
C PHE A 293 -9.36 -9.06 -23.44
N GLU A 294 -10.51 -9.21 -24.11
CA GLU A 294 -10.75 -10.35 -25.00
C GLU A 294 -9.89 -10.31 -26.26
N ASN A 295 -9.68 -9.12 -26.80
CA ASN A 295 -8.97 -8.92 -28.04
C ASN A 295 -7.46 -8.77 -27.86
N ASP A 296 -6.98 -8.55 -26.62
CA ASP A 296 -5.59 -8.22 -26.32
C ASP A 296 -5.13 -6.96 -27.07
N GLU A 297 -6.02 -5.97 -27.13
CA GLU A 297 -5.85 -4.74 -27.91
C GLU A 297 -6.10 -3.51 -27.05
N VAL A 298 -5.32 -2.46 -27.29
CA VAL A 298 -5.54 -1.15 -26.69
C VAL A 298 -6.57 -0.39 -27.52
N VAL A 299 -7.55 0.19 -26.84
CA VAL A 299 -8.72 0.87 -27.40
C VAL A 299 -8.84 2.24 -26.75
N ILE A 300 -8.91 3.28 -27.59
CA ILE A 300 -9.32 4.63 -27.18
C ILE A 300 -10.80 4.78 -27.51
N LEU A 301 -11.64 4.98 -26.48
CA LEU A 301 -13.09 5.15 -26.66
C LEU A 301 -13.46 6.49 -27.28
N ASN A 302 -12.77 7.56 -26.88
CA ASN A 302 -13.01 8.90 -27.37
C ASN A 302 -11.68 9.61 -27.64
N GLU A 303 -11.26 9.66 -28.91
CA GLU A 303 -10.03 10.33 -29.34
C GLU A 303 -10.01 11.82 -28.96
N SER A 304 -11.16 12.50 -29.02
CA SER A 304 -11.24 13.93 -28.68
C SER A 304 -10.97 14.25 -27.21
N ALA A 305 -10.97 13.24 -26.34
CA ALA A 305 -10.57 13.43 -24.95
C ALA A 305 -9.05 13.69 -24.80
N PHE A 306 -8.28 13.44 -25.85
CA PHE A 306 -6.83 13.62 -25.90
C PHE A 306 -6.40 14.74 -26.86
N ASP A 307 -7.30 15.69 -27.18
CA ASP A 307 -7.02 16.81 -28.10
C ASP A 307 -5.79 17.63 -27.66
N ASP A 308 -5.49 17.70 -26.36
CA ASP A 308 -4.30 18.39 -25.82
C ASP A 308 -2.97 17.75 -26.26
N LEU A 309 -3.00 16.51 -26.76
CA LEU A 309 -1.83 15.80 -27.29
C LEU A 309 -1.71 15.89 -28.82
N GLN A 310 -2.77 16.36 -29.50
CA GLN A 310 -2.84 16.42 -30.96
C GLN A 310 -2.41 17.79 -31.49
N ASP A 311 -1.54 17.80 -32.50
CA ASP A 311 -0.99 19.03 -33.09
C ASP A 311 -0.30 19.99 -32.08
N THR A 312 0.13 19.47 -30.92
CA THR A 312 0.89 20.19 -29.87
C THR A 312 2.29 19.61 -29.67
N GLU A 313 3.14 20.36 -28.98
CA GLU A 313 4.48 19.95 -28.55
C GLU A 313 4.55 19.97 -27.00
N PRO A 314 3.83 19.05 -26.32
CA PRO A 314 3.66 19.12 -24.88
C PRO A 314 4.97 18.92 -24.11
N LEU A 315 4.98 19.38 -22.87
CA LEU A 315 6.01 19.04 -21.89
C LEU A 315 5.47 17.95 -20.97
N LEU A 316 6.15 16.81 -20.93
CA LEU A 316 5.85 15.75 -19.96
C LEU A 316 6.55 16.06 -18.64
N LEU A 317 5.89 15.76 -17.53
CA LEU A 317 6.37 16.06 -16.19
C LEU A 317 6.00 14.95 -15.21
N ASP A 318 6.92 14.65 -14.29
CA ASP A 318 6.72 13.79 -13.13
C ASP A 318 7.49 14.36 -11.94
N ILE A 319 6.88 14.36 -10.74
CA ILE A 319 7.47 14.88 -9.50
C ILE A 319 7.74 13.79 -8.48
N GLU A 320 8.85 13.92 -7.76
CA GLU A 320 9.13 13.13 -6.57
C GLU A 320 9.01 13.97 -5.31
N THR A 321 8.36 13.38 -4.31
CA THR A 321 8.09 14.04 -3.04
C THR A 321 8.53 13.20 -1.85
N ASP A 322 8.53 13.79 -0.66
CA ASP A 322 8.57 13.05 0.58
C ASP A 322 7.20 12.38 0.87
N LEU A 323 7.12 11.51 1.88
CA LEU A 323 5.88 10.80 2.23
C LEU A 323 4.74 11.72 2.71
N GLN A 324 5.02 12.93 3.24
CA GLN A 324 4.01 13.94 3.54
C GLN A 324 3.62 14.80 2.34
N GLN A 325 4.34 14.64 1.23
CA GLN A 325 4.15 15.39 0.01
C GLN A 325 4.38 16.89 0.21
N ASP A 326 5.01 17.29 1.31
CA ASP A 326 5.28 18.68 1.66
C ASP A 326 6.62 19.18 1.11
N ARG A 327 7.32 18.34 0.36
CA ARG A 327 8.56 18.74 -0.29
C ARG A 327 8.77 18.03 -1.61
N ILE A 328 8.90 18.80 -2.68
CA ILE A 328 9.37 18.34 -4.00
C ILE A 328 10.89 18.45 -4.03
N TRP A 329 11.57 17.40 -4.45
CA TRP A 329 13.04 17.34 -4.44
C TRP A 329 13.65 16.87 -5.77
N LEU A 330 12.83 16.28 -6.63
CA LEU A 330 13.18 15.92 -7.99
C LEU A 330 11.99 16.14 -8.90
N VAL A 331 12.23 16.74 -10.07
CA VAL A 331 11.25 16.86 -11.15
C VAL A 331 11.91 16.40 -12.43
N GLY A 332 11.31 15.41 -13.07
CA GLY A 332 11.71 14.91 -14.38
C GLY A 332 10.84 15.51 -15.46
N THR A 333 11.43 15.86 -16.61
CA THR A 333 10.68 16.41 -17.73
C THR A 333 11.15 15.86 -19.08
N TYR A 334 10.23 15.76 -20.03
CA TYR A 334 10.55 15.48 -21.43
C TYR A 334 9.81 16.45 -22.35
N SER A 335 10.54 17.17 -23.19
CA SER A 335 9.97 18.19 -24.09
C SER A 335 9.84 17.69 -25.53
N TYR A 336 8.65 17.79 -26.11
CA TYR A 336 8.45 17.51 -27.54
C TYR A 336 8.92 18.65 -28.46
N GLN A 337 9.17 19.86 -27.94
CA GLN A 337 9.71 20.98 -28.75
C GLN A 337 11.16 20.75 -29.17
N ASN A 338 11.95 20.10 -28.32
CA ASN A 338 13.39 19.90 -28.52
C ASN A 338 13.85 18.43 -28.39
N TYR A 339 12.93 17.51 -28.08
CA TYR A 339 13.20 16.07 -27.91
C TYR A 339 14.27 15.78 -26.84
N ALA A 340 14.24 16.54 -25.74
CA ALA A 340 15.20 16.40 -24.65
C ALA A 340 14.52 16.07 -23.32
N TYR A 341 15.20 15.21 -22.56
CA TYR A 341 14.92 14.94 -21.16
C TYR A 341 15.75 15.86 -20.26
N ARG A 342 15.16 16.32 -19.15
CA ARG A 342 15.85 17.12 -18.13
C ARG A 342 15.33 16.78 -16.73
N GLN A 343 16.25 16.71 -15.76
CA GLN A 343 15.94 16.61 -14.33
C GLN A 343 16.34 17.88 -13.59
N PHE A 344 15.47 18.31 -12.68
CA PHE A 344 15.71 19.34 -11.68
C PHE A 344 15.84 18.63 -10.34
N PHE A 345 17.01 18.69 -9.70
CA PHE A 345 17.30 17.92 -8.50
C PHE A 345 17.94 18.83 -7.45
N GLU A 346 17.19 19.12 -6.39
CA GLU A 346 17.67 19.85 -5.22
C GLU A 346 17.09 19.18 -3.96
N PRO A 347 17.83 18.26 -3.32
CA PRO A 347 17.36 17.55 -2.13
C PRO A 347 17.28 18.47 -0.90
N ASP A 348 18.01 19.59 -0.91
CA ASP A 348 18.14 20.50 0.23
C ASP A 348 17.52 21.89 0.01
N ASP A 349 17.19 22.27 -1.23
CA ASP A 349 16.64 23.59 -1.56
C ASP A 349 15.51 23.50 -2.58
N GLU A 350 14.30 23.16 -2.11
CA GLU A 350 13.12 23.08 -2.96
C GLU A 350 12.81 24.43 -3.63
N SER A 351 13.09 25.57 -2.98
CA SER A 351 12.82 26.88 -3.56
C SER A 351 13.65 27.12 -4.81
N ALA A 352 14.93 26.73 -4.77
CA ALA A 352 15.81 26.79 -5.94
C ALA A 352 15.32 25.90 -7.08
N LEU A 353 14.92 24.65 -6.79
CA LEU A 353 14.35 23.73 -7.77
C LEU A 353 13.09 24.29 -8.42
N LEU A 354 12.16 24.82 -7.62
CA LEU A 354 10.90 25.36 -8.13
C LEU A 354 11.10 26.65 -8.94
N GLN A 355 12.06 27.50 -8.55
CA GLN A 355 12.42 28.67 -9.36
C GLN A 355 12.97 28.26 -10.72
N GLU A 356 13.92 27.32 -10.75
CA GLU A 356 14.51 26.82 -11.99
C GLU A 356 13.47 26.12 -12.87
N LEU A 357 12.56 25.34 -12.27
CA LEU A 357 11.44 24.73 -12.97
C LEU A 357 10.51 25.79 -13.56
N SER A 358 10.12 26.81 -12.78
CA SER A 358 9.24 27.88 -13.27
C SER A 358 9.85 28.62 -14.46
N GLU A 359 11.15 28.96 -14.42
CA GLU A 359 11.85 29.57 -15.54
C GLU A 359 11.84 28.65 -16.78
N TYR A 360 12.04 27.35 -16.58
CA TYR A 360 11.98 26.38 -17.67
C TYR A 360 10.58 26.21 -18.25
N LEU A 361 9.53 26.29 -17.43
CA LEU A 361 8.14 26.25 -17.89
C LEU A 361 7.81 27.49 -18.73
N ASP A 362 8.31 28.68 -18.36
CA ASP A 362 8.16 29.91 -19.15
C ASP A 362 8.78 29.77 -20.55
N ASP A 363 9.98 29.19 -20.63
CA ASP A 363 10.65 28.89 -21.90
C ASP A 363 9.85 27.94 -22.81
N HIS A 364 8.98 27.10 -22.24
CA HIS A 364 8.07 26.20 -22.98
C HIS A 364 6.78 26.89 -23.47
N GLY A 365 6.60 28.19 -23.20
CA GLY A 365 5.53 29.00 -23.76
C GLY A 365 4.14 28.57 -23.30
N SER A 366 3.24 28.30 -24.25
CA SER A 366 1.83 27.95 -23.99
C SER A 366 1.47 26.49 -24.29
N GLU A 367 2.44 25.64 -24.60
CA GLU A 367 2.19 24.22 -24.90
C GLU A 367 1.67 23.46 -23.66
N PRO A 368 0.81 22.44 -23.79
CA PRO A 368 0.28 21.71 -22.65
C PRO A 368 1.38 21.05 -21.79
N ILE A 369 1.17 21.03 -20.47
CA ILE A 369 2.01 20.27 -19.54
C ILE A 369 1.25 19.00 -19.17
N ILE A 370 1.83 17.84 -19.38
CA ILE A 370 1.17 16.54 -19.21
C ILE A 370 1.89 15.77 -18.10
N TYR A 371 1.13 15.30 -17.11
CA TYR A 371 1.62 14.40 -16.07
C TYR A 371 0.65 13.23 -15.90
N TYR A 372 1.00 12.22 -15.09
CA TYR A 372 0.17 11.02 -14.89
C TYR A 372 -0.04 10.73 -13.40
N GLY A 373 -1.01 11.42 -12.78
CA GLY A 373 -1.37 11.19 -11.38
C GLY A 373 -2.60 10.30 -11.21
N GLY A 374 -3.59 10.46 -12.10
CA GLY A 374 -4.89 9.80 -12.02
C GLY A 374 -5.78 10.29 -10.87
N ASN A 375 -5.42 11.41 -10.25
CA ASN A 375 -6.05 11.98 -9.06
C ASN A 375 -5.68 13.45 -8.81
N TYR A 376 -5.08 14.12 -9.80
CA TYR A 376 -4.57 15.49 -9.72
C TYR A 376 -3.42 15.69 -8.72
N PHE A 377 -2.67 14.64 -8.40
CA PHE A 377 -1.61 14.70 -7.39
C PHE A 377 -0.53 15.75 -7.72
N ASP A 378 0.10 15.65 -8.89
CA ASP A 378 1.25 16.49 -9.23
C ASP A 378 0.88 17.97 -9.32
N GLU A 379 -0.24 18.31 -9.97
CA GLU A 379 -0.68 19.71 -10.07
C GLU A 379 -1.02 20.30 -8.70
N GLN A 380 -1.68 19.53 -7.83
CA GLN A 380 -2.06 20.01 -6.50
C GLN A 380 -0.82 20.18 -5.62
N CYS A 381 0.15 19.27 -5.73
CA CYS A 381 1.41 19.38 -5.03
C CYS A 381 2.18 20.61 -5.53
N LEU A 382 2.47 20.71 -6.83
CA LEU A 382 3.18 21.84 -7.43
C LEU A 382 2.50 23.18 -7.12
N SER A 383 1.17 23.26 -7.25
CA SER A 383 0.41 24.48 -6.96
C SER A 383 0.60 24.91 -5.51
N ARG A 384 0.45 23.99 -4.56
CA ARG A 384 0.67 24.30 -3.15
C ARG A 384 2.12 24.72 -2.89
N ARG A 385 3.10 24.03 -3.45
CA ARG A 385 4.52 24.35 -3.23
C ARG A 385 4.91 25.69 -3.86
N PHE A 386 4.46 26.01 -5.07
CA PHE A 386 4.69 27.31 -5.69
C PHE A 386 4.09 28.46 -4.88
N ASP A 387 2.85 28.31 -4.39
CA ASP A 387 2.21 29.31 -3.52
C ASP A 387 2.98 29.49 -2.20
N GLU A 388 3.38 28.39 -1.55
CA GLU A 388 4.16 28.43 -0.31
C GLU A 388 5.52 29.16 -0.47
N HIS A 389 6.16 29.05 -1.63
CA HIS A 389 7.42 29.75 -1.96
C HIS A 389 7.22 31.12 -2.63
N GLY A 390 5.98 31.54 -2.92
CA GLY A 390 5.66 32.81 -3.54
C GLY A 390 6.06 32.93 -5.03
N ILE A 391 6.13 31.80 -5.74
CA ILE A 391 6.49 31.72 -7.17
C ILE A 391 5.20 31.83 -7.99
N THR A 392 4.78 33.06 -8.31
CA THR A 392 3.46 33.31 -8.92
C THR A 392 3.41 32.85 -10.37
N GLU A 393 4.50 33.04 -11.12
CA GLU A 393 4.62 32.60 -12.51
C GLU A 393 4.44 31.08 -12.63
N GLY A 394 4.95 30.32 -11.65
CA GLY A 394 4.75 28.87 -11.55
C GLY A 394 3.27 28.48 -11.50
N LEU A 395 2.46 29.20 -10.71
CA LEU A 395 1.02 28.98 -10.63
C LEU A 395 0.32 29.25 -11.96
N ASP A 396 0.69 30.33 -12.66
CA ASP A 396 0.13 30.67 -13.96
C ASP A 396 0.44 29.56 -14.99
N HIS A 397 1.62 28.94 -14.92
CA HIS A 397 1.97 27.82 -15.79
C HIS A 397 1.15 26.55 -15.52
N LEU A 398 0.61 26.36 -14.32
CA LEU A 398 -0.23 25.19 -14.00
C LEU A 398 -1.65 25.29 -14.60
N GLU A 399 -2.08 26.45 -15.12
CA GLU A 399 -3.39 26.57 -15.79
C GLU A 399 -3.51 25.71 -17.07
N ARG A 400 -2.38 25.24 -17.61
CA ARG A 400 -2.27 24.39 -18.80
C ARG A 400 -1.79 22.97 -18.48
N THR A 401 -1.81 22.56 -17.20
CA THR A 401 -1.49 21.17 -16.84
C THR A 401 -2.70 20.26 -17.05
N HIS A 402 -2.43 19.04 -17.51
CA HIS A 402 -3.44 18.01 -17.72
C HIS A 402 -2.98 16.69 -17.11
N ASP A 403 -3.78 16.13 -16.21
CA ASP A 403 -3.58 14.80 -15.66
C ASP A 403 -4.03 13.76 -16.69
N LEU A 404 -3.07 13.22 -17.47
CA LEU A 404 -3.35 12.18 -18.45
C LEU A 404 -3.92 10.92 -17.81
N GLY A 405 -3.57 10.65 -16.54
CA GLY A 405 -4.07 9.49 -15.82
C GLY A 405 -5.60 9.54 -15.62
N ILE A 406 -6.18 10.72 -15.42
CA ILE A 406 -7.64 10.90 -15.30
C ILE A 406 -8.32 10.58 -16.63
N THR A 407 -7.79 11.09 -17.74
CA THR A 407 -8.33 10.83 -19.08
C THR A 407 -8.16 9.37 -19.47
N ALA A 408 -6.98 8.78 -19.21
CA ALA A 408 -6.68 7.39 -19.49
C ALA A 408 -7.63 6.43 -18.74
N GLN A 409 -7.90 6.69 -17.45
CA GLN A 409 -8.88 5.93 -16.66
C GLN A 409 -10.28 5.89 -17.29
N GLN A 410 -10.65 6.89 -18.09
CA GLN A 410 -11.97 7.01 -18.66
C GLN A 410 -12.03 6.55 -20.10
N GLU A 411 -10.95 6.69 -20.87
CA GLU A 411 -11.01 6.56 -22.32
C GLU A 411 -10.00 5.56 -22.90
N LEU A 412 -8.99 5.13 -22.15
CA LEU A 412 -7.95 4.21 -22.62
C LEU A 412 -8.13 2.84 -21.96
N PHE A 413 -8.42 1.81 -22.75
CA PHE A 413 -8.60 0.45 -22.26
C PHE A 413 -7.68 -0.51 -23.00
N GLY A 414 -7.22 -1.56 -22.35
CA GLY A 414 -6.30 -2.52 -22.94
C GLY A 414 -6.26 -3.82 -22.17
N PRO A 415 -5.28 -4.69 -22.42
CA PRO A 415 -5.07 -5.92 -21.66
C PRO A 415 -4.47 -5.66 -20.26
N PHE A 416 -4.92 -4.62 -19.58
CA PHE A 416 -4.47 -4.22 -18.25
C PHE A 416 -5.64 -3.98 -17.30
N ASN A 417 -5.53 -4.42 -16.05
CA ASN A 417 -6.61 -4.35 -15.05
C ASN A 417 -6.59 -3.10 -14.17
N ARG A 418 -5.63 -2.21 -14.41
CA ARG A 418 -5.45 -0.95 -13.68
C ARG A 418 -4.89 0.10 -14.63
N HIS A 419 -5.24 1.35 -14.35
CA HIS A 419 -4.77 2.51 -15.11
C HIS A 419 -3.65 3.26 -14.40
N LYS A 420 -2.83 2.55 -13.62
CA LYS A 420 -1.59 3.14 -13.09
C LYS A 420 -0.56 3.29 -14.22
N LEU A 421 0.33 4.26 -14.09
CA LEU A 421 1.33 4.59 -15.10
C LEU A 421 2.16 3.36 -15.50
N ASP A 422 2.71 2.67 -14.51
CA ASP A 422 3.53 1.47 -14.67
C ASP A 422 2.82 0.36 -15.43
N VAL A 423 1.56 0.10 -15.06
CA VAL A 423 0.73 -0.95 -15.66
C VAL A 423 0.40 -0.63 -17.12
N VAL A 424 -0.04 0.59 -17.42
CA VAL A 424 -0.43 0.99 -18.79
C VAL A 424 0.79 1.07 -19.69
N ALA A 425 1.88 1.69 -19.22
CA ALA A 425 3.11 1.80 -20.00
C ALA A 425 3.72 0.41 -20.29
N SER A 426 3.71 -0.50 -19.32
CA SER A 426 4.19 -1.88 -19.52
C SER A 426 3.35 -2.64 -20.55
N ALA A 427 2.03 -2.49 -20.52
CA ALA A 427 1.15 -3.07 -21.55
C ALA A 427 1.40 -2.52 -22.96
N LEU A 428 1.94 -1.30 -23.05
CA LEU A 428 2.40 -0.67 -24.29
C LEU A 428 3.87 -1.00 -24.64
N GLY A 429 4.53 -1.86 -23.86
CA GLY A 429 5.88 -2.36 -24.14
C GLY A 429 7.01 -1.57 -23.48
N PHE A 430 6.72 -0.71 -22.50
CA PHE A 430 7.77 -0.09 -21.67
C PHE A 430 8.32 -1.10 -20.65
N GLU A 431 9.63 -1.11 -20.43
CA GLU A 431 10.29 -1.95 -19.43
C GLU A 431 11.05 -1.05 -18.46
N TYR A 432 10.65 -1.08 -17.18
CA TYR A 432 11.36 -0.39 -16.09
C TYR A 432 12.73 -1.01 -15.84
N GLN A 433 13.72 -0.18 -15.48
CA GLN A 433 15.06 -0.69 -15.15
C GLN A 433 15.07 -1.46 -13.83
N ASP A 434 14.32 -0.98 -12.84
CA ASP A 434 14.15 -1.65 -11.55
C ASP A 434 12.66 -1.74 -11.19
N PRO A 435 11.99 -2.86 -11.49
CA PRO A 435 10.57 -3.05 -11.19
C PRO A 435 10.29 -3.23 -9.69
N THR A 436 11.32 -3.24 -8.83
CA THR A 436 11.16 -3.40 -7.38
C THR A 436 11.03 -2.07 -6.63
N VAL A 437 11.32 -0.96 -7.31
CA VAL A 437 11.19 0.39 -6.74
C VAL A 437 9.87 1.00 -7.20
N ASP A 438 9.06 1.46 -6.23
CA ASP A 438 7.84 2.23 -6.48
C ASP A 438 7.94 3.63 -5.85
N GLY A 439 7.06 4.55 -6.26
CA GLY A 439 7.05 5.92 -5.75
C GLY A 439 6.92 6.02 -4.22
N PHE A 440 6.35 4.99 -3.56
CA PHE A 440 6.34 4.94 -2.10
C PHE A 440 7.73 4.69 -1.52
N VAL A 441 8.50 3.74 -2.08
CA VAL A 441 9.89 3.48 -1.67
C VAL A 441 10.74 4.73 -1.90
N VAL A 442 10.54 5.42 -3.02
CA VAL A 442 11.24 6.67 -3.34
C VAL A 442 10.95 7.75 -2.30
N GLY A 443 9.67 8.04 -2.03
CA GLY A 443 9.28 9.00 -1.01
C GLY A 443 9.74 8.61 0.39
N SER A 444 9.69 7.32 0.73
CA SER A 444 10.17 6.79 2.03
C SER A 444 11.67 7.00 2.22
N LYS A 445 12.48 6.74 1.19
CA LYS A 445 13.94 6.96 1.22
C LYS A 445 14.27 8.44 1.39
N TYR A 446 13.60 9.32 0.66
CA TYR A 446 13.79 10.75 0.82
C TYR A 446 13.32 11.25 2.19
N THR A 447 12.19 10.76 2.69
CA THR A 447 11.74 11.06 4.05
C THR A 447 12.75 10.62 5.11
N ARG A 448 13.34 9.42 4.99
CA ARG A 448 14.43 8.99 5.89
C ARG A 448 15.63 9.95 5.82
N TYR A 449 16.01 10.41 4.64
CA TYR A 449 17.05 11.44 4.49
C TYR A 449 16.72 12.71 5.29
N LEU A 450 15.47 13.19 5.23
CA LEU A 450 15.06 14.36 5.99
C LEU A 450 15.08 14.15 7.52
N LEU A 451 14.73 12.95 7.98
CA LEU A 451 14.63 12.64 9.41
C LEU A 451 15.99 12.30 10.03
N ASP A 452 16.79 11.51 9.33
CA ASP A 452 18.00 10.89 9.86
C ASP A 452 19.29 11.53 9.33
N GLY A 453 19.21 12.25 8.21
CA GLY A 453 20.36 12.81 7.50
C GLY A 453 21.19 11.77 6.74
N GLU A 454 20.69 10.54 6.58
CA GLU A 454 21.35 9.48 5.81
C GLU A 454 21.01 9.60 4.32
N GLU A 455 22.03 9.83 3.49
CA GLU A 455 21.84 9.94 2.04
C GLU A 455 21.41 8.60 1.42
N PRO A 456 20.33 8.57 0.61
CA PRO A 456 19.94 7.40 -0.15
C PRO A 456 20.83 7.25 -1.38
N ASP A 457 20.64 6.15 -2.11
CA ASP A 457 21.19 6.00 -3.45
C ASP A 457 20.47 6.95 -4.42
N TRP A 458 20.98 8.18 -4.56
CA TRP A 458 20.39 9.22 -5.41
C TRP A 458 20.32 8.83 -6.89
N ASP A 459 21.27 8.03 -7.38
CA ASP A 459 21.28 7.61 -8.78
C ASP A 459 20.13 6.64 -9.05
N LEU A 460 19.86 5.73 -8.12
CA LEU A 460 18.69 4.84 -8.18
C LEU A 460 17.38 5.65 -8.18
N LEU A 461 17.23 6.67 -7.32
CA LEU A 461 15.99 7.45 -7.27
C LEU A 461 15.81 8.33 -8.52
N LYS A 462 16.90 8.89 -9.08
CA LYS A 462 16.86 9.61 -10.35
C LYS A 462 16.53 8.71 -11.53
N GLN A 463 16.99 7.46 -11.51
CA GLN A 463 16.64 6.49 -12.54
C GLN A 463 15.15 6.14 -12.50
N TYR A 464 14.55 6.01 -11.31
CA TYR A 464 13.12 5.78 -11.16
C TYR A 464 12.29 6.92 -11.80
N ASN A 465 12.58 8.17 -11.47
CA ASN A 465 11.90 9.33 -12.06
C ASN A 465 12.12 9.44 -13.58
N TYR A 466 13.31 9.06 -14.07
CA TYR A 466 13.55 8.95 -15.52
C TYR A 466 12.64 7.91 -16.17
N ASP A 467 12.49 6.75 -15.53
CA ASP A 467 11.63 5.68 -16.02
C ASP A 467 10.17 6.13 -16.04
N ASP A 468 9.67 6.82 -15.00
CA ASP A 468 8.28 7.31 -14.97
C ASP A 468 7.99 8.36 -16.06
N VAL A 469 8.88 9.32 -16.30
CA VAL A 469 8.72 10.26 -17.44
C VAL A 469 8.75 9.53 -18.78
N THR A 470 9.58 8.48 -18.92
CA THR A 470 9.69 7.70 -20.16
C THR A 470 8.50 6.76 -20.35
N ALA A 471 7.94 6.23 -19.26
CA ALA A 471 6.70 5.46 -19.24
C ALA A 471 5.54 6.34 -19.69
N LEU A 472 5.42 7.55 -19.13
CA LEU A 472 4.44 8.56 -19.56
C LEU A 472 4.61 8.88 -21.05
N LYS A 473 5.84 9.09 -21.51
CA LYS A 473 6.14 9.33 -22.92
C LYS A 473 5.67 8.17 -23.81
N THR A 474 5.83 6.93 -23.37
CA THR A 474 5.37 5.75 -24.11
C THR A 474 3.86 5.76 -24.31
N ILE A 475 3.10 6.14 -23.26
CA ILE A 475 1.65 6.29 -23.34
C ILE A 475 1.27 7.44 -24.29
N VAL A 476 1.91 8.59 -24.17
CA VAL A 476 1.65 9.76 -25.03
C VAL A 476 1.96 9.45 -26.50
N ASP A 477 3.09 8.81 -26.79
CA ASP A 477 3.46 8.42 -28.15
C ASP A 477 2.44 7.45 -28.77
N HIS A 478 1.89 6.53 -27.97
CA HIS A 478 0.85 5.61 -28.43
C HIS A 478 -0.47 6.34 -28.74
N ILE A 479 -0.89 7.29 -27.89
CA ILE A 479 -2.13 8.05 -28.12
C ILE A 479 -2.01 8.97 -29.35
N ARG A 480 -0.79 9.45 -29.64
CA ARG A 480 -0.51 10.33 -30.80
C ARG A 480 -0.34 9.57 -32.12
N SER A 481 -0.17 8.25 -32.11
CA SER A 481 0.05 7.43 -33.31
C SER A 481 -1.26 7.04 -33.99
#